data_AF-A0A9P5CLX8-F1
#
_entry.id   AF-A0A9P5CLX8-F1
#
_cell.length_a   1.000
_cell.length_b   1.000
_cell.length_c   1.000
_cell.angle_alpha   90.00
_cell.angle_beta   90.00
_cell.angle_gamma   90.00
#
_symmetry.space_group_name_H-M   'P 1'
#
loop_
_entity.id
_entity.type
_entity.pdbx_description
1 polymer ?
#
loop_
_entity_poly.entity_id
_entity_poly.type
_entity_poly.pdbx_seq_one_letter_code
_entity_poly.pdbx_strand_id
1 'polypeptide(L)'
;MSSKVTKSLRRPALKTRDRNSLLQAILEFCVDMPSCLNCEVRGLSSCQVSAQFSDRCSECVRLGQSRCDVLGPSSSDLRSISRQHRKLEDEMEELEEARRALDARIDRVRKQKRMWRVRLARAIQRSLDSVKTLERVEREEAEAERRAAAEANRSIEELVPVGPLPADSDSLSQMGFDSSLLEEFDFSALQAEGVPPAS
;
A
#
# COMPACT_ATOMS: atom_id res chain seq x y z
N MET A 1 -72.22 -27.28 31.72
CA MET A 1 -71.07 -28.21 31.82
C MET A 1 -70.08 -27.86 30.72
N SER A 2 -69.00 -27.14 31.05
CA SER A 2 -68.00 -26.71 30.05
C SER A 2 -66.91 -27.77 29.91
N SER A 3 -66.96 -28.51 28.81
CA SER A 3 -65.97 -29.52 28.44
C SER A 3 -64.65 -28.86 28.04
N LYS A 4 -63.61 -29.01 28.87
CA LYS A 4 -62.24 -28.61 28.50
C LYS A 4 -61.71 -29.58 27.46
N VAL A 5 -61.50 -29.10 26.24
CA VAL A 5 -60.81 -29.84 25.17
C VAL A 5 -59.34 -30.02 25.59
N THR A 6 -58.92 -31.26 25.83
CA THR A 6 -57.51 -31.61 26.02
C THR A 6 -56.80 -31.50 24.67
N LYS A 7 -55.87 -30.55 24.54
CA LYS A 7 -54.99 -30.46 23.36
C LYS A 7 -54.17 -31.74 23.28
N SER A 8 -54.39 -32.56 22.24
CA SER A 8 -53.57 -33.73 21.99
C SER A 8 -52.12 -33.30 21.75
N LEU A 9 -51.20 -33.86 22.54
CA LEU A 9 -49.76 -33.64 22.39
C LEU A 9 -49.34 -34.22 21.03
N ARG A 10 -49.31 -33.38 20.00
CA ARG A 10 -48.83 -33.78 18.67
C ARG A 10 -47.37 -34.22 18.80
N ARG A 11 -47.02 -35.33 18.15
CA ARG A 11 -45.63 -35.80 18.08
C ARG A 11 -44.76 -34.68 17.48
N PRO A 12 -43.59 -34.40 18.07
CA PRO A 12 -42.69 -33.39 17.53
C PRO A 12 -42.24 -33.75 16.11
N ALA A 13 -41.97 -32.73 15.29
CA ALA A 13 -41.42 -32.92 13.95
C ALA A 13 -40.10 -33.73 14.00
N LEU A 14 -39.81 -34.50 12.95
CA LEU A 14 -38.62 -35.36 12.88
C LEU A 14 -37.32 -34.58 13.18
N LYS A 15 -37.14 -33.41 12.56
CA LYS A 15 -35.99 -32.52 12.83
C LYS A 15 -35.83 -32.14 14.30
N THR A 16 -36.94 -31.95 15.00
CA THR A 16 -36.92 -31.65 16.44
C THR A 16 -36.54 -32.87 17.26
N ARG A 17 -37.01 -34.06 16.86
CA ARG A 17 -36.63 -35.33 17.51
C ARG A 17 -35.14 -35.63 17.32
N ASP A 18 -34.60 -35.46 16.12
CA ASP A 18 -33.19 -35.72 15.82
C ASP A 18 -32.29 -34.78 16.61
N ARG A 19 -32.64 -33.49 16.65
CA ARG A 19 -31.93 -32.47 17.44
C ARG A 19 -31.95 -32.78 18.94
N ASN A 20 -33.09 -33.23 19.47
CA ASN A 20 -33.20 -33.60 20.88
C ASN A 20 -32.38 -34.87 21.19
N SER A 21 -32.33 -35.82 20.25
CA SER A 21 -31.53 -37.05 20.40
C SER A 21 -30.03 -36.73 20.39
N LEU A 22 -29.59 -35.84 19.48
CA LEU A 22 -28.22 -35.34 19.44
C LEU A 22 -27.86 -34.58 20.73
N LEU A 23 -28.76 -33.72 21.22
CA LEU A 23 -28.55 -32.98 22.46
C LEU A 23 -28.36 -33.92 23.65
N GLN A 24 -29.16 -35.00 23.75
CA GLN A 24 -28.99 -36.01 24.80
C GLN A 24 -27.62 -36.69 24.72
N ALA A 25 -27.19 -37.11 23.53
CA ALA A 25 -25.87 -37.73 23.34
C ALA A 25 -24.72 -36.79 23.73
N ILE A 26 -24.83 -35.50 23.41
CA ILE A 26 -23.82 -34.50 23.81
C ILE A 26 -23.76 -34.37 25.32
N LEU A 27 -24.91 -34.25 26.00
CA LEU A 27 -24.97 -34.08 27.46
C LEU A 27 -24.47 -35.30 28.23
N GLU A 28 -24.58 -36.51 27.65
CA GLU A 28 -24.09 -37.73 28.26
C GLU A 28 -22.56 -37.84 28.23
N PHE A 29 -21.92 -37.33 27.16
CA PHE A 29 -20.48 -37.42 26.94
C PHE A 29 -19.82 -36.05 26.74
N CYS A 30 -20.22 -35.05 27.52
CA CYS A 30 -19.72 -33.68 27.39
C CYS A 30 -18.39 -33.45 28.12
N VAL A 31 -17.61 -32.53 27.56
CA VAL A 31 -16.51 -31.83 28.22
C VAL A 31 -16.87 -30.35 28.28
N ASP A 32 -16.62 -29.71 29.42
CA ASP A 32 -16.77 -28.27 29.57
C ASP A 32 -15.61 -27.55 28.88
N MET A 33 -15.96 -26.70 27.91
CA MET A 33 -15.05 -25.86 27.15
C MET A 33 -15.37 -24.38 27.42
N PRO A 34 -14.43 -23.47 27.13
CA PRO A 34 -14.73 -22.03 27.08
C PRO A 34 -15.95 -21.74 26.21
N SER A 35 -16.67 -20.66 26.52
CA SER A 35 -17.84 -20.28 25.74
C SER A 35 -17.47 -19.93 24.30
N CYS A 36 -18.28 -20.40 23.35
CA CYS A 36 -18.20 -19.94 21.97
C CYS A 36 -18.75 -18.52 21.83
N LEU A 37 -18.42 -17.80 20.77
CA LEU A 37 -18.81 -16.39 20.58
C LEU A 37 -20.32 -16.16 20.77
N ASN A 38 -21.16 -17.06 20.26
CA ASN A 38 -22.62 -16.93 20.39
C ASN A 38 -23.12 -17.19 21.84
N CYS A 39 -22.45 -18.07 22.57
CA CYS A 39 -22.77 -18.34 23.98
C CYS A 39 -22.26 -17.21 24.88
N GLU A 40 -21.11 -16.64 24.58
CA GLU A 40 -20.54 -15.50 25.29
C GLU A 40 -21.44 -14.26 25.19
N VAL A 41 -21.96 -13.94 23.99
CA VAL A 41 -22.95 -12.86 23.78
C VAL A 41 -24.23 -13.08 24.60
N ARG A 42 -24.53 -14.33 24.97
CA ARG A 42 -25.69 -14.70 25.80
C ARG A 42 -25.38 -14.75 27.30
N GLY A 43 -24.17 -14.42 27.71
CA GLY A 43 -23.74 -14.44 29.11
C GLY A 43 -23.47 -15.84 29.65
N LEU A 44 -23.23 -16.84 28.79
CA LEU A 44 -22.80 -18.17 29.20
C LEU A 44 -21.27 -18.19 29.33
N SER A 45 -20.76 -18.68 30.46
CA SER A 45 -19.32 -18.75 30.76
C SER A 45 -18.62 -19.97 30.19
N SER A 46 -19.37 -21.03 29.87
CA SER A 46 -18.84 -22.29 29.34
C SER A 46 -19.80 -22.93 28.35
N CYS A 47 -19.27 -23.85 27.56
CA CYS A 47 -19.99 -24.63 26.57
C CYS A 47 -19.73 -26.11 26.81
N GLN A 48 -20.79 -26.90 26.90
CA GLN A 48 -20.67 -28.37 26.92
C GLN A 48 -20.56 -28.86 25.48
N VAL A 49 -19.49 -29.59 25.18
CA VAL A 49 -19.18 -30.08 23.83
C VAL A 49 -18.83 -31.56 23.90
N SER A 50 -19.20 -32.30 22.86
CA SER A 50 -18.74 -33.67 22.68
C SER A 50 -18.22 -33.84 21.26
N ALA A 51 -16.89 -33.88 21.13
CA ALA A 51 -16.21 -33.98 19.83
C ALA A 51 -16.52 -35.28 19.07
N GLN A 52 -17.10 -36.29 19.74
CA GLN A 52 -17.49 -37.55 19.11
C GLN A 52 -18.80 -37.43 18.32
N PHE A 53 -19.71 -36.55 18.75
CA PHE A 53 -21.08 -36.49 18.22
C PHE A 53 -21.37 -35.19 17.47
N SER A 54 -20.69 -34.09 17.79
CA SER A 54 -20.98 -32.78 17.22
C SER A 54 -19.82 -31.80 17.39
N ASP A 55 -19.52 -31.06 16.33
CA ASP A 55 -18.58 -29.93 16.38
C ASP A 55 -19.17 -28.69 17.08
N ARG A 56 -20.45 -28.76 17.47
CA ARG A 56 -21.21 -27.68 18.12
C ARG A 56 -21.49 -27.99 19.58
N CYS A 57 -21.50 -26.95 20.42
CA CYS A 57 -21.90 -27.06 21.82
C CYS A 57 -23.40 -27.38 21.99
N SER A 58 -23.76 -27.92 23.16
CA SER A 58 -25.12 -28.30 23.53
C SER A 58 -26.13 -27.16 23.34
N GLU A 59 -25.75 -25.94 23.72
CA GLU A 59 -26.59 -24.75 23.60
C GLU A 59 -26.82 -24.33 22.15
N CYS A 60 -25.78 -24.35 21.31
CA CYS A 60 -25.93 -24.09 19.88
C CYS A 60 -26.79 -25.16 19.19
N VAL A 61 -26.68 -26.43 19.57
CA VAL A 61 -27.56 -27.51 19.09
C VAL A 61 -29.00 -27.29 19.59
N ARG A 62 -29.19 -26.89 20.84
CA ARG A 62 -30.50 -26.58 21.44
C ARG A 62 -31.18 -25.40 20.75
N LEU A 63 -30.43 -24.43 20.26
CA LEU A 63 -30.94 -23.27 19.53
C LEU A 63 -31.06 -23.51 18.01
N GLY A 64 -30.57 -24.65 17.51
CA GLY A 64 -30.55 -24.94 16.08
C GLY A 64 -29.56 -24.07 15.30
N GLN A 65 -28.53 -23.55 15.97
CA GLN A 65 -27.47 -22.77 15.32
C GLN A 65 -26.58 -23.70 14.49
N SER A 66 -26.31 -23.30 13.25
CA SER A 66 -25.45 -24.05 12.34
C SER A 66 -23.97 -23.78 12.58
N ARG A 67 -23.63 -22.59 13.08
CA ARG A 67 -22.25 -22.16 13.33
C ARG A 67 -21.98 -22.15 14.84
N CYS A 68 -20.94 -22.87 15.25
CA CYS A 68 -20.39 -22.84 16.60
C CYS A 68 -18.88 -22.94 16.45
N ASP A 69 -18.17 -22.02 17.08
CA ASP A 69 -16.72 -21.83 16.99
C ASP A 69 -15.98 -22.44 18.20
N VAL A 70 -16.67 -23.25 19.00
CA VAL A 70 -16.14 -23.80 20.26
C VAL A 70 -14.90 -24.69 20.08
N LEU A 71 -14.76 -25.36 18.93
CA LEU A 71 -13.59 -26.18 18.59
C LEU A 71 -12.55 -25.42 17.74
N GLY A 72 -12.85 -24.17 17.38
CA GLY A 72 -12.04 -23.39 16.45
C GLY A 72 -12.04 -23.94 15.01
N PRO A 73 -11.22 -23.34 14.13
CA PRO A 73 -11.06 -23.80 12.75
C PRO A 73 -10.31 -25.14 12.68
N SER A 74 -10.70 -25.99 11.71
CA SER A 74 -10.02 -27.27 11.51
C SER A 74 -8.60 -27.07 10.97
N SER A 75 -7.72 -28.05 11.17
CA SER A 75 -6.35 -28.01 10.62
C SER A 75 -6.32 -27.93 9.08
N SER A 76 -7.32 -28.51 8.40
CA SER A 76 -7.49 -28.38 6.96
C SER A 76 -7.87 -26.96 6.55
N ASP A 77 -8.74 -26.30 7.32
CA ASP A 77 -9.15 -24.93 7.04
C ASP A 77 -7.98 -23.98 7.20
N LEU A 78 -7.21 -24.11 8.29
CA LEU A 78 -6.00 -23.31 8.52
C LEU A 78 -5.01 -23.47 7.37
N ARG A 79 -4.74 -24.70 6.91
CA ARG A 79 -3.87 -24.94 5.75
C ARG A 79 -4.42 -24.31 4.47
N SER A 80 -5.74 -24.35 4.28
CA SER A 80 -6.38 -23.73 3.12
C SER A 80 -6.21 -22.21 3.15
N ILE A 81 -6.47 -21.58 4.29
CA ILE A 81 -6.31 -20.14 4.51
C ILE A 81 -4.85 -19.74 4.27
N SER A 82 -3.87 -20.47 4.83
CA SER A 82 -2.45 -20.17 4.61
C SER A 82 -2.04 -20.26 3.14
N ARG A 83 -2.56 -21.24 2.39
CA ARG A 83 -2.30 -21.35 0.94
C ARG A 83 -2.90 -20.19 0.17
N GLN A 84 -4.13 -19.79 0.49
CA GLN A 84 -4.78 -18.65 -0.14
C GLN A 84 -4.06 -17.34 0.17
N HIS A 85 -3.66 -17.15 1.43
CA HIS A 85 -2.87 -16.00 1.84
C HIS A 85 -1.56 -15.92 1.04
N ARG A 86 -0.80 -17.01 0.97
CA ARG A 86 0.45 -17.04 0.21
C ARG A 86 0.23 -16.71 -1.27
N LYS A 87 -0.81 -17.27 -1.89
CA LYS A 87 -1.15 -16.97 -3.27
C LYS A 87 -1.42 -15.47 -3.49
N LEU A 88 -2.13 -14.84 -2.55
CA LEU A 88 -2.43 -13.41 -2.63
C LEU A 88 -1.18 -12.55 -2.40
N GLU A 89 -0.26 -12.96 -1.52
CA GLU A 89 1.04 -12.29 -1.35
C GLU A 89 1.85 -12.34 -2.64
N ASP A 90 1.96 -13.51 -3.27
CA ASP A 90 2.67 -13.68 -4.54
C ASP A 90 2.03 -12.79 -5.65
N GLU A 91 0.70 -12.76 -5.73
CA GLU A 91 -0.04 -11.91 -6.69
C GLU A 91 0.13 -10.41 -6.39
N MET A 92 0.18 -10.02 -5.11
CA MET A 92 0.45 -8.63 -4.71
C MET A 92 1.85 -8.20 -5.12
N GLU A 93 2.87 -9.04 -4.89
CA GLU A 93 4.25 -8.74 -5.28
C GLU A 93 4.37 -8.54 -6.80
N GLU A 94 3.77 -9.41 -7.61
CA GLU A 94 3.73 -9.28 -9.07
C GLU A 94 3.07 -7.96 -9.53
N LEU A 95 1.95 -7.58 -8.90
CA LEU A 95 1.24 -6.33 -9.22
C LEU A 95 2.06 -5.10 -8.81
N GLU A 96 2.78 -5.16 -7.69
CA GLU A 96 3.65 -4.08 -7.26
C GLU A 96 4.85 -3.89 -8.19
N GLU A 97 5.44 -4.97 -8.69
CA GLU A 97 6.50 -4.90 -9.71
C GLU A 97 5.98 -4.31 -11.02
N ALA A 98 4.80 -4.74 -11.47
CA ALA A 98 4.16 -4.18 -12.65
C ALA A 98 3.86 -2.68 -12.47
N ARG A 99 3.39 -2.28 -11.28
CA ARG A 99 3.17 -0.87 -10.93
C ARG A 99 4.46 -0.08 -10.97
N ARG A 100 5.56 -0.57 -10.37
CA ARG A 100 6.89 0.06 -10.42
C ARG A 100 7.35 0.27 -11.86
N ALA A 101 7.14 -0.72 -12.74
CA ALA A 101 7.49 -0.62 -14.16
C ALA A 101 6.65 0.43 -14.91
N LEU A 102 5.36 0.55 -14.58
CA LEU A 102 4.46 1.56 -15.15
C LEU A 102 4.82 2.96 -14.66
N ASP A 103 5.10 3.14 -13.36
CA ASP A 103 5.52 4.41 -12.79
C ASP A 103 6.81 4.92 -13.45
N ALA A 104 7.78 4.02 -13.67
CA ALA A 104 9.00 4.37 -14.42
C ALA A 104 8.71 4.82 -15.88
N ARG A 105 7.69 4.26 -16.54
CA ARG A 105 7.24 4.71 -17.87
C ARG A 105 6.59 6.09 -17.79
N ILE A 106 5.72 6.29 -16.81
CA ILE A 106 5.05 7.58 -16.57
C ILE A 106 6.08 8.67 -16.34
N ASP A 107 7.12 8.41 -15.55
CA ASP A 107 8.16 9.39 -15.26
C ASP A 107 9.01 9.75 -16.49
N ARG A 108 9.29 8.78 -17.37
CA ARG A 108 9.92 9.09 -18.67
C ARG A 108 9.05 10.03 -19.51
N VAL A 109 7.76 9.75 -19.60
CA VAL A 109 6.81 10.59 -20.34
C VAL A 109 6.70 11.98 -19.70
N ARG A 110 6.68 12.08 -18.37
CA ARG A 110 6.69 13.36 -17.64
C ARG A 110 7.95 14.17 -17.94
N LYS A 111 9.12 13.53 -17.94
CA LYS A 111 10.40 14.17 -18.31
C LYS A 111 10.36 14.68 -19.76
N GLN A 112 9.90 13.87 -20.69
CA GLN A 112 9.74 14.28 -22.10
C GLN A 112 8.77 15.45 -22.24
N LYS A 113 7.61 15.41 -21.56
CA LYS A 113 6.62 16.51 -21.57
C LYS A 113 7.23 17.81 -21.07
N ARG A 114 8.00 17.78 -19.97
CA ARG A 114 8.71 18.96 -19.45
C ARG A 114 9.73 19.50 -20.44
N MET A 115 10.56 18.62 -21.00
CA MET A 115 11.55 19.00 -22.02
C MET A 115 10.91 19.66 -23.24
N TRP A 116 9.83 19.08 -23.76
CA TRP A 116 9.09 19.66 -24.88
C TRP A 116 8.44 21.00 -24.53
N ARG A 117 7.95 21.18 -23.30
CA ARG A 117 7.42 22.46 -22.83
C ARG A 117 8.50 23.55 -22.84
N VAL A 118 9.71 23.23 -22.36
CA VAL A 118 10.85 24.16 -22.38
C VAL A 118 11.25 24.50 -23.81
N ARG A 119 11.35 23.50 -24.70
CA ARG A 119 11.66 23.72 -26.12
C ARG A 119 10.63 24.63 -26.80
N LEU A 120 9.35 24.40 -26.53
CA LEU A 120 8.26 25.23 -27.04
C LEU A 120 8.40 26.69 -26.57
N ALA A 121 8.65 26.91 -25.26
CA ALA A 121 8.83 28.25 -24.72
C ALA A 121 10.00 29.00 -25.40
N ARG A 122 11.13 28.32 -25.62
CA ARG A 122 12.29 28.89 -26.31
C ARG A 122 12.02 29.20 -27.79
N ALA A 123 11.29 28.32 -28.48
CA ALA A 123 10.90 28.54 -29.87
C ALA A 123 10.00 29.77 -30.00
N ILE A 124 9.03 29.94 -29.10
CA ILE A 124 8.17 31.13 -29.04
C ILE A 124 9.00 32.39 -28.78
N GLN A 125 9.90 32.36 -27.78
CA GLN A 125 10.76 33.50 -27.43
C GLN A 125 11.63 33.96 -28.61
N ARG A 126 12.11 33.01 -29.43
CA ARG A 126 12.93 33.29 -30.63
C ARG A 126 12.11 33.43 -31.91
N SER A 127 10.77 33.32 -31.83
CA SER A 127 9.86 33.30 -32.99
C SER A 127 10.30 32.32 -34.08
N LEU A 128 10.76 31.13 -33.68
CA LEU A 128 11.20 30.08 -34.60
C LEU A 128 10.06 29.10 -34.84
N ASP A 129 9.67 28.94 -36.11
CA ASP A 129 8.57 28.06 -36.52
C ASP A 129 8.96 26.57 -36.61
N SER A 130 10.25 26.23 -36.43
CA SER A 130 10.75 24.86 -36.57
C SER A 130 11.64 24.42 -35.42
N VAL A 131 11.41 23.21 -34.92
CA VAL A 131 12.26 22.58 -33.90
C VAL A 131 13.68 22.33 -34.42
N LYS A 132 13.85 22.05 -35.72
CA LYS A 132 15.16 21.82 -36.33
C LYS A 132 16.03 23.08 -36.38
N THR A 133 15.41 24.25 -36.56
CA THR A 133 16.14 25.52 -36.55
C THR A 133 16.54 25.89 -35.12
N LEU A 134 15.68 25.61 -34.13
CA LEU A 134 16.01 25.74 -32.71
C LEU A 134 17.23 24.87 -32.31
N GLU A 135 17.22 23.57 -32.66
CA GLU A 135 18.32 22.65 -32.31
C GLU A 135 19.65 22.99 -33.00
N ARG A 136 19.61 23.66 -34.16
CA ARG A 136 20.81 24.18 -34.83
C ARG A 136 21.37 25.38 -34.07
N VAL A 137 20.51 26.34 -33.74
CA VAL A 137 20.89 27.55 -32.99
C VAL A 137 21.42 27.20 -31.60
N GLU A 138 20.79 26.27 -30.87
CA GLU A 138 21.28 25.83 -29.55
C GLU A 138 22.66 25.17 -29.62
N ARG A 139 22.99 24.46 -30.71
CA ARG A 139 24.33 23.90 -30.91
C ARG A 139 25.37 24.98 -31.18
N GLU A 140 25.05 25.94 -32.04
CA GLU A 140 25.93 27.06 -32.36
C GLU A 140 26.19 27.93 -31.12
N GLU A 141 25.16 28.21 -30.31
CA GLU A 141 25.29 28.94 -29.04
C GLU A 141 26.12 28.16 -28.01
N ALA A 142 25.88 26.85 -27.84
CA ALA A 142 26.65 26.03 -26.89
C ALA A 142 28.12 25.87 -27.30
N GLU A 143 28.44 25.80 -28.59
CA GLU A 143 29.82 25.81 -29.06
C GLU A 143 30.48 27.18 -28.87
N ALA A 144 29.76 28.27 -29.11
CA ALA A 144 30.26 29.61 -28.86
C ALA A 144 30.52 29.85 -27.36
N GLU A 145 29.62 29.39 -26.49
CA GLU A 145 29.77 29.48 -25.04
C GLU A 145 30.95 28.64 -24.54
N ARG A 146 31.14 27.43 -25.07
CA ARG A 146 32.34 26.61 -24.77
C ARG A 146 33.64 27.27 -25.23
N ARG A 147 33.63 27.92 -26.40
CA ARG A 147 34.80 28.67 -26.90
C ARG A 147 35.06 29.91 -26.05
N ALA A 148 34.02 30.67 -25.70
CA ALA A 148 34.13 31.83 -24.82
C ALA A 148 34.58 31.44 -23.40
N ALA A 149 34.11 30.32 -22.86
CA ALA A 149 34.55 29.80 -21.57
C ALA A 149 36.01 29.31 -21.61
N ALA A 150 36.42 28.65 -22.70
CA ALA A 150 37.81 28.25 -22.91
C ALA A 150 38.75 29.46 -23.10
N GLU A 151 38.28 30.51 -23.77
CA GLU A 151 39.00 31.76 -23.97
C GLU A 151 39.06 32.61 -22.70
N ALA A 152 37.98 32.64 -21.91
CA ALA A 152 37.95 33.25 -20.58
C ALA A 152 38.90 32.52 -19.62
N ASN A 153 38.93 31.19 -19.62
CA ASN A 153 39.88 30.41 -18.82
C ASN A 153 41.33 30.63 -19.27
N ARG A 154 41.59 30.75 -20.59
CA ARG A 154 42.93 31.06 -21.13
C ARG A 154 43.38 32.48 -20.76
N SER A 155 42.48 33.46 -20.80
CA SER A 155 42.75 34.84 -20.38
C SER A 155 43.03 34.95 -18.88
N ILE A 156 42.46 34.06 -18.07
CA ILE A 156 42.76 33.96 -16.63
C ILE A 156 44.16 33.36 -16.40
N GLU A 157 44.59 32.37 -17.19
CA GLU A 157 45.95 31.81 -17.12
C GLU A 157 47.05 32.79 -17.59
N GLU A 158 46.76 33.67 -18.56
CA GLU A 158 47.74 34.62 -19.11
C GLU A 158 48.02 35.84 -18.19
N LEU A 159 47.19 36.07 -17.17
CA LEU A 159 47.35 37.15 -16.18
C LEU A 159 48.16 36.75 -14.93
N VAL A 160 48.72 35.53 -14.86
CA VAL A 160 49.55 35.09 -13.72
C VAL A 160 51.04 35.23 -14.06
N PRO A 161 51.79 36.19 -13.49
CA PRO A 161 53.24 36.18 -13.58
C PRO A 161 53.77 35.00 -12.76
N VAL A 162 54.48 34.07 -13.42
CA VAL A 162 55.18 32.96 -12.77
C VAL A 162 56.35 33.52 -11.94
N GLY A 163 56.08 33.86 -10.69
CA GLY A 163 57.08 34.05 -9.64
C GLY A 163 57.24 32.75 -8.83
N PRO A 164 58.45 32.33 -8.42
CA PRO A 164 58.63 31.10 -7.66
C PRO A 164 57.94 31.19 -6.28
N LEU A 165 56.94 30.33 -6.05
CA LEU A 165 56.32 30.15 -4.74
C LEU A 165 57.23 29.31 -3.83
N PRO A 166 57.51 29.73 -2.59
CA PRO A 166 58.04 28.84 -1.58
C PRO A 166 56.94 27.86 -1.14
N ALA A 167 57.35 26.60 -0.96
CA ALA A 167 56.57 25.61 -0.26
C ALA A 167 56.31 26.09 1.19
N ASP A 168 55.11 25.75 1.68
CA ASP A 168 54.69 25.67 3.09
C ASP A 168 53.47 26.54 3.39
N SER A 169 52.28 25.92 3.29
CA SER A 169 51.21 26.03 4.29
C SER A 169 49.98 25.25 3.83
N ASP A 170 49.80 24.07 4.42
CA ASP A 170 48.49 23.43 4.56
C ASP A 170 47.50 24.42 5.20
N SER A 171 46.57 24.97 4.43
CA SER A 171 45.28 25.52 4.89
C SER A 171 44.50 26.15 3.72
N LEU A 172 43.89 25.32 2.87
CA LEU A 172 42.78 25.74 1.99
C LEU A 172 41.96 24.57 1.47
N SER A 173 41.58 23.65 2.35
CA SER A 173 40.38 22.83 2.16
C SER A 173 39.16 23.63 2.60
N GLN A 174 38.86 24.73 1.91
CA GLN A 174 37.63 25.48 2.12
C GLN A 174 37.18 26.17 0.84
N MET A 175 36.80 25.36 -0.14
CA MET A 175 35.68 25.64 -1.05
C MET A 175 35.12 24.26 -1.41
N GLY A 176 34.30 23.71 -0.51
CA GLY A 176 33.47 22.57 -0.85
C GLY A 176 32.63 22.95 -2.06
N PHE A 177 32.82 22.24 -3.17
CA PHE A 177 31.79 22.17 -4.19
C PHE A 177 30.63 21.44 -3.53
N ASP A 178 29.70 22.21 -2.98
CA ASP A 178 28.50 21.68 -2.37
C ASP A 178 27.65 21.10 -3.49
N SER A 179 27.78 19.79 -3.70
CA SER A 179 26.95 19.00 -4.62
C SER A 179 25.52 18.81 -4.09
N SER A 180 25.05 19.76 -3.27
CA SER A 180 23.72 19.88 -2.68
C SER A 180 22.87 20.96 -3.40
N LEU A 181 23.46 21.81 -4.25
CA LEU A 181 22.72 22.85 -5.01
C LEU A 181 21.89 22.31 -6.18
N LEU A 182 21.87 20.99 -6.41
CA LEU A 182 20.94 20.34 -7.35
C LEU A 182 19.75 19.64 -6.66
N GLU A 183 19.67 19.63 -5.34
CA GLU A 183 18.55 18.98 -4.61
C GLU A 183 17.66 19.93 -3.80
N GLU A 184 18.00 21.21 -3.62
CA GLU A 184 17.12 22.20 -2.98
C GLU A 184 16.50 23.18 -3.99
N PHE A 185 15.60 22.68 -4.84
CA PHE A 185 14.50 23.51 -5.33
C PHE A 185 13.23 22.95 -4.70
N ASP A 186 13.06 23.25 -3.41
CA ASP A 186 11.82 22.95 -2.70
C ASP A 186 10.72 23.88 -3.22
N PHE A 187 9.93 23.38 -4.17
CA PHE A 187 8.78 24.06 -4.76
C PHE A 187 7.56 24.04 -3.82
N SER A 188 7.75 23.90 -2.51
CA SER A 188 6.66 23.90 -1.53
C SER A 188 6.21 25.31 -1.11
N ALA A 189 6.89 26.38 -1.57
CA ALA A 189 6.64 27.76 -1.13
C ALA A 189 5.78 28.64 -2.08
N LEU A 190 4.98 28.06 -2.99
CA LEU A 190 4.04 28.83 -3.83
C LEU A 190 2.55 28.55 -3.57
N GLN A 191 2.20 27.89 -2.46
CA GLN A 191 0.80 27.80 -2.01
C GLN A 191 0.57 28.68 -0.78
N ALA A 192 0.43 29.98 -0.99
CA ALA A 192 -0.24 30.87 -0.05
C ALA A 192 -0.71 32.14 -0.76
N GLU A 193 -1.86 32.07 -1.43
CA GLU A 193 -2.81 33.14 -1.79
C GLU A 193 -3.96 32.39 -2.51
N GLY A 194 -4.94 31.79 -1.82
CA GLY A 194 -6.13 32.47 -1.33
C GLY A 194 -7.35 32.13 -2.20
N VAL A 195 -8.14 31.11 -1.81
CA VAL A 195 -9.53 30.93 -2.30
C VAL A 195 -10.41 30.55 -1.10
N PRO A 196 -11.42 31.36 -0.73
CA PRO A 196 -12.29 31.08 0.42
C PRO A 196 -13.33 29.99 0.11
N PRO A 197 -13.88 29.32 1.14
CA PRO A 197 -14.88 28.27 0.95
C PRO A 197 -16.22 28.88 0.52
N ALA A 198 -16.81 28.32 -0.53
CA ALA A 198 -18.17 28.64 -0.95
C ALA A 198 -19.17 27.88 -0.06
N SER A 199 -20.07 28.66 0.55
CA SER A 199 -21.35 28.24 1.11
C SER A 199 -22.34 27.83 0.03
#